data_AF-A0A0S8DR57-F1
#
_entry.id   AF-A0A0S8DR57-F1
#
_cell.length_a   1.000
_cell.length_b   1.000
_cell.length_c   1.000
_cell.angle_alpha   90.00
_cell.angle_beta   90.00
_cell.angle_gamma   90.00
#
_symmetry.space_group_name_H-M   'P 1'
#
loop_
_entity.id
_entity.type
_entity.pdbx_description
1 polymer ?
#
loop_
_entity_poly.entity_id
_entity_poly.type
_entity_poly.pdbx_seq_one_letter_code
_entity_poly.pdbx_strand_id
1 'polypeptide(L)'
;SVCVVMNRPSLDKFEELLKPNGTLVMNTTLIDNQPTRKDISILKIPLTQMATKLGNVRCANMIALGALNAKLKLVSLKALIESLKEVIPPYRHSLLPINEEALKEGTKLVSRNG
;
A
#
# COMPACT_ATOMS: atom_id res chain seq x y z
N SER A 1 12.60 -9.00 -1.75
CA SER A 1 11.22 -9.54 -1.85
C SER A 1 10.26 -8.52 -1.28
N VAL A 2 8.98 -8.58 -1.65
CA VAL A 2 7.95 -7.63 -1.21
C VAL A 2 6.67 -8.38 -0.86
N CYS A 3 6.00 -7.97 0.21
CA CYS A 3 4.68 -8.45 0.59
C CYS A 3 3.81 -7.28 1.06
N VAL A 4 2.54 -7.28 0.65
CA VAL A 4 1.52 -6.34 1.14
C VAL A 4 0.43 -7.16 1.82
N VAL A 5 0.19 -6.91 3.11
CA VAL A 5 -0.78 -7.64 3.92
C VAL A 5 -1.88 -6.69 4.40
N MET A 6 -3.11 -6.96 3.93
CA MET A 6 -4.27 -6.09 4.17
C MET A 6 -5.12 -6.52 5.37
N ASN A 7 -4.89 -7.74 5.87
CA ASN A 7 -5.62 -8.35 6.98
C ASN A 7 -4.73 -9.34 7.74
N ARG A 8 -5.19 -9.80 8.90
CA ARG A 8 -4.44 -10.69 9.78
C ARG A 8 -4.06 -12.03 9.13
N PRO A 9 -4.96 -12.76 8.43
CA PRO A 9 -4.60 -14.02 7.77
C PRO A 9 -3.48 -13.87 6.73
N SER A 10 -3.40 -12.73 6.03
CA SER A 10 -2.31 -12.48 5.08
C SER A 10 -0.97 -12.32 5.79
N LEU A 11 -0.93 -11.67 6.95
CA LEU A 11 0.30 -11.54 7.74
C LEU A 11 0.78 -12.93 8.17
N ASP A 12 -0.10 -13.72 8.78
CA ASP A 12 0.22 -15.06 9.29
C ASP A 12 0.75 -15.99 8.19
N LYS A 13 0.20 -15.88 6.97
CA LYS A 13 0.59 -16.74 5.86
C LYS A 13 1.86 -16.30 5.13
N PHE A 14 2.11 -15.00 5.02
CA PHE A 14 3.09 -14.47 4.07
C PHE A 14 4.31 -13.79 4.71
N GLU A 15 4.28 -13.48 6.01
CA GLU A 15 5.45 -12.90 6.71
C GLU A 15 6.69 -13.79 6.57
N GLU A 16 6.55 -15.09 6.81
CA GLU A 16 7.67 -16.03 6.79
C GLU A 16 8.27 -16.23 5.40
N LEU A 17 7.47 -16.03 4.34
CA LEU A 17 7.91 -16.18 2.95
C LEU A 17 8.77 -15.01 2.45
N LEU A 18 8.86 -13.92 3.22
CA LEU A 18 9.77 -12.83 2.90
C LEU A 18 11.22 -13.28 3.08
N LYS A 19 11.99 -13.18 1.99
CA LYS A 19 13.45 -13.21 2.03
C LYS A 19 13.99 -12.14 3.00
N PRO A 20 15.15 -12.40 3.65
CA PRO A 20 15.85 -11.38 4.45
C PRO A 20 16.02 -10.07 3.68
N ASN A 21 15.96 -8.95 4.39
CA ASN A 21 15.92 -7.59 3.85
C ASN A 21 14.71 -7.28 2.95
N GLY A 22 13.69 -8.15 2.96
CA GLY A 22 12.43 -7.92 2.27
C GLY A 22 11.63 -6.75 2.85
N THR A 23 10.63 -6.27 2.11
CA THR A 23 9.72 -5.21 2.57
C THR A 23 8.32 -5.76 2.80
N LEU A 24 7.77 -5.52 3.99
CA LEU A 24 6.40 -5.81 4.38
C LEU A 24 5.61 -4.51 4.52
N VAL A 25 4.50 -4.36 3.80
CA VAL A 25 3.52 -3.29 4.02
C VAL A 25 2.31 -3.88 4.75
N MET A 26 1.93 -3.32 5.89
CA MET A 26 0.94 -3.90 6.80
C MET A 26 -0.17 -2.90 7.14
N ASN A 27 -1.42 -3.33 6.96
CA ASN A 27 -2.60 -2.58 7.35
C ASN A 27 -2.85 -2.65 8.87
N THR A 28 -2.43 -1.65 9.62
CA THR A 28 -2.63 -1.62 11.09
C THR A 28 -4.08 -1.40 11.51
N THR A 29 -4.98 -1.05 10.58
CA THR A 29 -6.41 -0.93 10.90
C THR A 29 -7.04 -2.31 11.17
N LEU A 30 -6.56 -3.33 10.47
CA LEU A 30 -7.13 -4.70 10.50
C LEU A 30 -6.15 -5.73 11.08
N ILE A 31 -4.99 -5.27 11.53
CA ILE A 31 -3.90 -6.10 12.06
C ILE A 31 -3.38 -5.41 13.32
N ASP A 32 -3.70 -6.01 14.46
CA ASP A 32 -3.34 -5.59 15.81
C ASP A 32 -2.00 -6.19 16.28
N ASN A 33 -1.71 -7.40 15.84
CA ASN A 33 -0.47 -8.10 16.17
C ASN A 33 0.75 -7.55 15.45
N GLN A 34 1.90 -7.61 16.13
CA GLN A 34 3.19 -7.18 15.60
C GLN A 34 3.83 -8.28 14.76
N PRO A 35 4.50 -7.95 13.63
CA PRO A 35 5.37 -8.90 12.94
C PRO A 35 6.50 -9.36 13.88
N THR A 36 6.87 -10.62 13.76
CA THR A 36 7.88 -11.26 14.62
C THR A 36 9.28 -11.20 14.02
N ARG A 37 9.38 -11.12 12.69
CA ARG A 37 10.63 -11.03 11.94
C ARG A 37 11.33 -9.68 12.16
N LYS A 38 12.62 -9.73 12.46
CA LYS A 38 13.48 -8.55 12.73
C LYS A 38 14.44 -8.22 11.58
N ASP A 39 14.56 -9.10 10.60
CA ASP A 39 15.45 -9.01 9.44
C ASP A 39 14.76 -8.45 8.19
N ILE A 40 13.57 -7.85 8.33
CA ILE A 40 12.78 -7.27 7.24
C ILE A 40 12.43 -5.81 7.54
N SER A 41 12.22 -5.02 6.48
CA SER A 41 11.71 -3.65 6.58
C SER A 41 10.18 -3.66 6.65
N ILE A 42 9.60 -3.05 7.68
CA ILE A 42 8.14 -3.05 7.89
C ILE A 42 7.59 -1.64 7.78
N LEU A 43 6.61 -1.44 6.89
CA LEU A 43 5.79 -0.24 6.78
C LEU A 43 4.42 -0.51 7.40
N LYS A 44 4.15 0.08 8.56
CA LYS A 44 2.89 -0.04 9.30
C LYS A 44 2.02 1.16 9.01
N ILE A 45 0.88 0.96 8.33
CA ILE A 45 0.04 2.04 7.84
C ILE A 45 -1.43 1.71 8.16
N PRO A 46 -2.22 2.67 8.71
CA PRO A 46 -3.65 2.46 8.96
C PRO A 46 -4.46 2.60 7.66
N LEU A 47 -4.24 1.68 6.70
CA LEU A 47 -4.68 1.78 5.31
C LEU A 47 -6.20 1.92 5.18
N THR A 48 -6.96 1.04 5.85
CA THR A 48 -8.44 1.09 5.83
C THR A 48 -8.97 2.37 6.46
N GLN A 49 -8.37 2.83 7.56
CA GLN A 49 -8.76 4.08 8.21
C GLN A 49 -8.52 5.27 7.28
N MET A 50 -7.35 5.35 6.61
CA MET A 50 -7.04 6.41 5.66
C MET A 50 -7.99 6.39 4.46
N ALA A 51 -8.24 5.22 3.89
CA ALA A 51 -9.18 5.06 2.77
C ALA A 51 -10.61 5.47 3.15
N THR A 52 -11.01 5.19 4.40
CA THR A 52 -12.30 5.64 4.93
C THR A 52 -12.36 7.17 5.02
N LYS A 53 -11.28 7.84 5.45
CA LYS A 53 -11.19 9.31 5.48
C LYS A 53 -11.24 9.94 4.09
N LEU A 54 -10.75 9.22 3.06
CA LEU A 54 -10.87 9.63 1.66
C LEU A 54 -12.30 9.39 1.10
N GLY A 55 -13.19 8.73 1.84
CA GLY A 55 -14.57 8.48 1.43
C GLY A 55 -14.78 7.19 0.62
N ASN A 56 -13.74 6.36 0.46
CA ASN A 56 -13.90 5.05 -0.18
C ASN A 56 -12.93 4.01 0.39
N VAL A 57 -13.41 3.16 1.29
CA VAL A 57 -12.63 2.07 1.89
C VAL A 57 -11.92 1.16 0.87
N ARG A 58 -12.46 1.04 -0.36
CA ARG A 58 -11.90 0.19 -1.41
C ARG A 58 -10.56 0.72 -1.96
N CYS A 59 -10.21 1.99 -1.72
CA CYS A 59 -8.93 2.55 -2.15
C CYS A 59 -7.75 2.24 -1.20
N ALA A 60 -7.95 1.49 -0.11
CA ALA A 60 -6.90 1.14 0.84
C ALA A 60 -5.66 0.48 0.19
N ASN A 61 -5.89 -0.39 -0.81
CA ASN A 61 -4.80 -1.01 -1.56
C ASN A 61 -3.98 -0.01 -2.37
N MET A 62 -4.60 1.08 -2.85
CA MET A 62 -3.89 2.14 -3.58
C MET A 62 -3.00 2.94 -2.64
N ILE A 63 -3.43 3.19 -1.40
CA ILE A 63 -2.57 3.81 -0.38
C ILE A 63 -1.34 2.93 -0.12
N ALA A 64 -1.55 1.61 -0.01
CA ALA A 64 -0.44 0.67 0.17
C ALA A 64 0.53 0.68 -1.02
N LEU A 65 0.00 0.69 -2.25
CA LEU A 65 0.78 0.75 -3.48
C LEU A 65 1.58 2.05 -3.60
N GLY A 66 0.96 3.19 -3.27
CA GLY A 66 1.63 4.49 -3.24
C GLY A 66 2.81 4.53 -2.26
N ALA A 67 2.63 3.97 -1.06
CA ALA A 67 3.68 3.87 -0.05
C ALA A 67 4.80 2.91 -0.49
N LEU A 68 4.43 1.75 -1.05
CA LEU A 68 5.38 0.78 -1.55
C LEU A 68 6.24 1.35 -2.68
N ASN A 69 5.63 2.00 -3.66
CA ASN A 69 6.35 2.60 -4.78
C ASN A 69 7.30 3.70 -4.30
N ALA A 70 6.88 4.52 -3.33
CA ALA A 70 7.73 5.56 -2.75
C ALA A 70 8.93 4.98 -2.00
N LYS A 71 8.74 3.86 -1.27
CA LYS A 71 9.82 3.18 -0.55
C LYS A 71 10.85 2.55 -1.47
N LEU A 72 10.39 1.90 -2.54
CA LEU A 72 11.22 1.10 -3.43
C LEU A 72 11.68 1.85 -4.69
N LYS A 73 11.10 3.02 -4.97
CA LYS A 73 11.37 3.85 -6.16
C LYS A 73 11.24 3.05 -7.46
N LEU A 74 10.21 2.20 -7.57
CA LEU A 74 10.05 1.28 -8.70
C LEU A 74 9.77 2.03 -10.01
N VAL A 75 8.82 2.96 -9.97
CA VAL A 75 8.42 3.80 -11.11
C VAL A 75 8.08 5.21 -10.64
N SER A 76 7.98 6.16 -11.59
CA SER A 76 7.50 7.50 -11.27
C SER A 76 6.03 7.46 -10.84
N LEU A 77 5.64 8.35 -9.92
CA LEU A 77 4.24 8.46 -9.50
C LEU A 77 3.33 8.79 -10.69
N LYS A 78 3.82 9.60 -11.64
CA LYS A 78 3.10 9.94 -12.87
C LYS A 78 2.80 8.69 -13.70
N ALA A 79 3.80 7.86 -13.98
CA ALA A 79 3.62 6.63 -14.75
C ALA A 79 2.66 5.66 -14.05
N LEU A 80 2.69 5.60 -12.72
CA LEU A 80 1.76 4.78 -11.94
C LEU A 80 0.31 5.28 -12.02
N ILE A 81 0.09 6.59 -12.03
CA ILE A 81 -1.25 7.19 -12.20
C ILE A 81 -1.76 7.00 -13.63
N GLU A 82 -0.88 7.15 -14.63
CA GLU A 82 -1.23 6.96 -16.04
C GLU A 82 -1.68 5.51 -16.32
N SER A 83 -0.98 4.52 -15.76
CA SER A 83 -1.35 3.12 -15.93
C SER A 83 -2.72 2.78 -15.35
N LEU A 84 -3.20 3.47 -14.31
CA LEU A 84 -4.54 3.26 -13.77
C LEU A 84 -5.63 3.41 -14.83
N LYS A 85 -5.47 4.33 -15.79
CA LYS A 85 -6.44 4.54 -16.87
C LYS A 85 -6.49 3.38 -17.86
N GLU A 86 -5.40 2.63 -17.97
CA GLU A 86 -5.30 1.48 -18.88
C GLU A 86 -5.86 0.20 -18.24
N VAL A 87 -5.64 0.01 -16.93
CA VAL A 87 -6.12 -1.19 -16.21
C VAL A 87 -7.53 -1.06 -15.63
N ILE A 88 -7.99 0.16 -15.28
CA ILE A 88 -9.35 0.35 -14.78
C ILE A 88 -10.28 0.41 -16.00
N PRO A 89 -11.31 -0.44 -16.08
CA PRO A 89 -12.20 -0.45 -17.22
C PRO A 89 -13.06 0.84 -17.28
N PRO A 90 -13.51 1.27 -18.48
CA PRO A 90 -14.21 2.54 -18.68
C PRO A 90 -15.40 2.78 -17.73
N TYR A 91 -16.20 1.75 -17.47
CA TYR A 91 -17.37 1.85 -16.57
C TYR A 91 -17.01 2.12 -15.10
N ARG A 92 -15.73 2.02 -14.72
CA ARG A 92 -15.19 2.33 -13.39
C ARG A 92 -14.28 3.55 -13.38
N HIS A 93 -14.20 4.33 -14.46
CA HIS A 93 -13.35 5.52 -14.52
C HIS A 93 -13.74 6.60 -13.50
N SER A 94 -14.96 6.58 -12.96
CA SER A 94 -15.34 7.41 -11.81
C SER A 94 -14.47 7.15 -10.56
N LEU A 95 -13.77 6.01 -10.50
CA LEU A 95 -12.83 5.69 -9.42
C LEU A 95 -11.41 6.23 -9.67
N LEU A 96 -11.09 6.75 -10.86
CA LEU A 96 -9.74 7.25 -11.16
C LEU A 96 -9.30 8.36 -10.19
N PRO A 97 -10.11 9.40 -9.91
CA PRO A 97 -9.69 10.48 -9.02
C PRO A 97 -9.36 9.99 -7.61
N ILE A 98 -10.21 9.12 -7.04
CA ILE A 98 -10.00 8.62 -5.67
C ILE A 98 -8.83 7.66 -5.58
N ASN A 99 -8.56 6.87 -6.62
CA ASN A 99 -7.38 6.00 -6.66
C ASN A 99 -6.08 6.83 -6.81
N GLU A 100 -6.10 7.89 -7.62
CA GLU A 100 -4.99 8.81 -7.76
C GLU A 100 -4.69 9.53 -6.43
N GLU A 101 -5.72 10.02 -5.73
CA GLU A 101 -5.56 10.63 -4.41
C GLU A 101 -5.01 9.63 -3.38
N ALA A 102 -5.54 8.40 -3.36
CA ALA A 102 -5.04 7.33 -2.50
C ALA A 102 -3.56 6.99 -2.77
N LEU A 103 -3.14 6.92 -4.03
CA LEU A 103 -1.72 6.75 -4.39
C LEU A 103 -0.85 7.87 -3.83
N LYS A 104 -1.29 9.13 -3.99
CA LYS A 104 -0.58 10.31 -3.49
C LYS A 104 -0.47 10.28 -1.96
N GLU A 105 -1.55 9.94 -1.25
CA GLU A 105 -1.53 9.79 0.21
C GLU A 105 -0.54 8.72 0.64
N GLY A 106 -0.52 7.57 -0.03
CA GLY A 106 0.46 6.52 0.20
C GLY A 106 1.90 7.01 0.04
N THR A 107 2.19 7.72 -1.05
CA THR A 107 3.53 8.26 -1.33
C THR A 107 4.02 9.20 -0.24
N LYS A 108 3.16 10.12 0.24
CA LYS A 108 3.49 11.10 1.29
C LYS A 108 4.00 10.47 2.59
N LEU A 109 3.57 9.24 2.91
CA LEU A 109 3.95 8.54 4.14
C LEU A 109 5.43 8.16 4.19
N VAL A 110 6.06 7.98 3.02
CA VAL A 110 7.45 7.50 2.94
C VAL A 110 8.43 8.62 2.57
N SER A 111 7.96 9.65 1.86
CA SER A 111 8.78 10.80 1.44
C SER A 111 9.25 11.71 2.59
N ARG A 112 8.93 11.41 3.85
CA ARG A 112 9.32 12.22 5.03
C ARG A 112 10.58 11.76 5.77
N ASN A 113 11.25 10.71 5.31
CA ASN A 113 12.55 10.31 5.86
C ASN A 113 13.63 10.51 4.80
N GLY A 114 14.07 11.76 4.66
CA GLY A 114 15.33 12.14 4.01
C GLY A 114 16.41 12.29 5.07
#